data_AF-A0A955PRK9-F1
#
_entry.id   AF-A0A955PRK9-F1
#
_cell.length_a   1.000
_cell.length_b   1.000
_cell.length_c   1.000
_cell.angle_alpha   90.00
_cell.angle_beta   90.00
_cell.angle_gamma   90.00
#
_symmetry.space_group_name_H-M   'P 1'
#
loop_
_entity.id
_entity.type
_entity.pdbx_description
1 polymer ?
#
loop_
_entity_poly.entity_id
_entity_poly.type
_entity_poly.pdbx_seq_one_letter_code
_entity_poly.pdbx_strand_id
1 'polypeptide(L)'
;GEELFSNAGGADSLKSLKLGVGDRVSVSIGPKTSHACDTTLVDLSIAAEDPNGPVWDLNEDLIEDVLVANPHPDRFGRNGIWSFQESTENGGSAQGGEGLRKRWQEEIGKLSLEGQGERTLDIAVERAAQKIGEALEAHAALDATAQAAIADDPIAVAYRDLVSDKSPFPFQFDPQDLSDVDRVRWDGLNNELAELQSHPRPPLEYGNGIQEGGVPDTEYVGFQDVRVHIRGRYDRLGDSVARRFPVVLAGQDQPTIEEGSGRAELARWVSSASNPLTARVLVNRVWQHHFGEGIVRTPANFGKLGEKPTHPDLLDWLARDFIDSGWSIKALHRRILLSSTYQQSSQPSELAIETDPDNRWLSHQ
;
A
#
# COMPACT_ATOMS: atom_id res chain seq x y z
N GLY A 1 19.58 27.11 26.36
CA GLY A 1 19.22 26.03 27.30
C GLY A 1 18.76 24.86 26.48
N GLU A 2 18.99 23.64 26.96
CA GLU A 2 18.47 22.43 26.31
C GLU A 2 17.07 22.15 26.86
N GLU A 3 16.06 22.11 25.99
CA GLU A 3 14.70 21.72 26.36
C GLU A 3 14.34 20.44 25.60
N LEU A 4 14.09 19.37 26.37
CA LEU A 4 13.60 18.10 25.82
C LEU A 4 12.09 18.19 25.64
N PHE A 5 11.59 17.91 24.44
CA PHE A 5 10.17 17.88 24.13
C PHE A 5 9.82 16.65 23.28
N SER A 6 8.58 16.20 23.34
CA SER A 6 8.08 15.07 22.54
C SER A 6 6.67 15.37 22.05
N ASN A 7 6.44 15.40 20.74
CA ASN A 7 5.10 15.59 20.17
C ASN A 7 4.35 14.27 19.94
N ALA A 8 4.83 13.15 20.49
CA ALA A 8 4.17 11.86 20.37
C ALA A 8 3.05 11.69 21.42
N GLY A 9 1.83 12.11 21.07
CA GLY A 9 0.58 11.59 21.65
C GLY A 9 0.40 11.69 23.17
N GLY A 10 0.90 12.76 23.81
CA GLY A 10 0.64 13.03 25.23
C GLY A 10 1.66 13.88 26.00
N ALA A 11 2.60 14.57 25.34
CA ALA A 11 3.59 15.42 26.00
C ALA A 11 3.46 16.89 25.55
N ASP A 12 3.90 17.80 26.43
CA ASP A 12 3.76 19.26 26.27
C ASP A 12 4.50 19.74 25.00
N SER A 13 3.81 20.52 24.16
CA SER A 13 4.40 21.24 23.03
C SER A 13 5.50 22.20 23.53
N LEU A 14 6.60 22.32 22.78
CA LEU A 14 7.70 23.24 23.09
C LEU A 14 7.13 24.64 23.41
N LYS A 15 7.41 25.17 24.61
CA LYS A 15 7.00 26.53 24.97
C LYS A 15 7.90 27.52 24.22
N SER A 16 7.37 28.70 23.91
CA SER A 16 8.06 29.73 23.14
C SER A 16 9.47 29.99 23.69
N LEU A 17 10.48 29.74 22.84
CA LEU A 17 11.88 29.93 23.19
C LEU A 17 12.29 31.37 22.83
N LYS A 18 12.84 32.13 23.79
CA LYS A 18 13.38 33.46 23.51
C LYS A 18 14.75 33.33 22.85
N LEU A 19 14.87 33.87 21.63
CA LEU A 19 16.09 33.85 20.83
C LEU A 19 16.58 35.28 20.56
N GLY A 20 17.89 35.49 20.66
CA GLY A 20 18.59 36.70 20.23
C GLY A 20 19.28 36.52 18.88
N VAL A 21 19.66 37.64 18.25
CA VAL A 21 20.44 37.62 17.01
C VAL A 21 21.80 36.98 17.27
N GLY A 22 22.12 35.91 16.53
CA GLY A 22 23.34 35.13 16.69
C GLY A 22 23.18 33.84 17.49
N ASP A 23 22.00 33.60 18.08
CA ASP A 23 21.70 32.33 18.74
C ASP A 23 21.50 31.22 17.71
N ARG A 24 21.98 30.02 18.05
CA ARG A 24 21.84 28.83 17.21
C ARG A 24 20.77 27.90 17.78
N VAL A 25 19.75 27.60 16.98
CA VAL A 25 18.75 26.58 17.29
C VAL A 25 19.21 25.25 16.71
N SER A 26 19.19 24.19 17.52
CA SER A 26 19.49 22.83 17.08
C SER A 26 18.34 21.92 17.49
N VAL A 27 17.82 21.16 16.53
CA VAL A 27 16.85 20.10 16.76
C VAL A 27 17.58 18.79 16.54
N SER A 28 17.66 17.97 17.59
CA SER A 28 18.28 16.65 17.54
C SER A 28 17.20 15.59 17.65
N ILE A 29 17.18 14.65 16.71
CA ILE A 29 16.22 13.53 16.69
C ILE A 29 17.00 12.26 16.94
N GLY A 30 16.83 11.70 18.14
CA GLY A 30 17.43 10.43 18.52
C GLY A 30 16.48 9.25 18.29
N PRO A 31 17.02 8.04 18.10
CA PRO A 31 16.21 6.83 18.06
C PRO A 31 15.49 6.63 19.40
N LYS A 32 14.19 6.29 19.35
CA LYS A 32 13.42 6.05 20.58
C LYS A 32 13.73 4.69 21.24
N THR A 33 14.38 3.76 20.53
CA THR A 33 14.92 2.44 20.96
C THR A 33 15.58 1.76 19.72
N SER A 34 15.88 0.45 19.77
CA SER A 34 16.55 -0.38 18.74
C SER A 34 15.73 -0.63 17.45
N HIS A 35 15.09 0.40 16.91
CA HIS A 35 14.41 0.35 15.61
C HIS A 35 15.38 0.76 14.50
N ALA A 36 15.54 -0.12 13.50
CA ALA A 36 16.51 0.00 12.42
C ALA A 36 16.00 0.85 11.24
N CYS A 37 15.60 2.10 11.53
CA CYS A 37 15.04 3.12 10.61
C CYS A 37 13.50 3.17 10.57
N ASP A 38 12.94 4.20 11.21
CA ASP A 38 11.58 4.71 10.98
C ASP A 38 11.68 6.12 10.39
N THR A 39 10.86 6.43 9.38
CA THR A 39 10.78 7.78 8.79
C THR A 39 10.11 8.72 9.78
N THR A 40 10.81 9.78 10.20
CA THR A 40 10.27 10.83 11.07
C THR A 40 10.00 12.07 10.25
N LEU A 41 8.75 12.53 10.23
CA LEU A 41 8.39 13.80 9.60
C LEU A 41 8.71 14.94 10.57
N VAL A 42 9.45 15.94 10.08
CA VAL A 42 9.93 17.06 10.88
C VAL A 42 9.47 18.35 10.21
N ASP A 43 8.50 19.00 10.85
CA ASP A 43 8.08 20.35 10.47
C ASP A 43 8.66 21.34 11.49
N LEU A 44 9.46 22.28 11.01
CA LEU A 44 10.07 23.32 11.83
C LEU A 44 9.84 24.69 11.20
N SER A 45 9.13 25.55 11.92
CA SER A 45 8.99 26.96 11.57
C SER A 45 9.47 27.86 12.72
N ILE A 46 10.15 28.93 12.35
CA ILE A 46 10.68 29.96 13.25
C ILE A 46 10.14 31.30 12.77
N ALA A 47 9.34 31.97 13.60
CA ALA A 47 8.78 33.29 13.31
C ALA A 47 9.31 34.32 14.29
N ALA A 48 9.61 35.53 13.79
CA ALA A 48 9.90 36.67 14.65
C ALA A 48 8.65 37.09 15.46
N GLU A 49 8.87 37.72 16.62
CA GLU A 49 7.78 38.20 17.49
C GLU A 49 7.04 39.41 16.89
N ASP A 50 7.66 40.13 15.95
CA ASP A 50 7.00 41.15 15.12
C ASP A 50 6.09 40.47 14.09
N PRO A 51 4.79 40.79 14.03
CA PRO A 51 3.86 40.25 13.03
C PRO A 51 4.28 40.45 11.57
N ASN A 52 5.15 41.42 11.28
CA ASN A 52 5.70 41.66 9.94
C ASN A 52 7.14 41.15 9.77
N GLY A 53 7.66 40.42 10.75
CA GLY A 53 9.01 39.88 10.71
C GLY A 53 9.15 38.64 9.82
N PRO A 54 10.39 38.20 9.57
CA PRO A 54 10.66 37.02 8.77
C PRO A 54 10.12 35.75 9.43
N VAL A 55 9.64 34.84 8.60
CA VAL A 55 9.30 33.46 8.96
C VAL A 55 10.22 32.55 8.16
N TRP A 56 10.96 31.71 8.87
CA TRP A 56 11.76 30.63 8.28
C TRP A 56 11.00 29.34 8.45
N ASP A 57 10.78 28.62 7.37
CA ASP A 57 10.09 27.34 7.37
C ASP A 57 10.95 26.33 6.63
N LEU A 58 11.28 25.24 7.33
CA LEU A 58 12.21 24.24 6.85
C LEU A 58 11.79 23.62 5.52
N ASN A 59 10.50 23.33 5.34
CA ASN A 59 10.02 22.69 4.13
C ASN A 59 10.02 23.70 2.98
N GLU A 60 9.44 24.86 3.19
CA GLU A 60 9.33 25.88 2.13
C GLU A 60 10.70 26.45 1.71
N ASP A 61 11.70 26.49 2.60
CA ASP A 61 13.07 26.91 2.26
C ASP A 61 13.88 25.84 1.53
N LEU A 62 13.49 24.56 1.60
CA LEU A 62 14.27 23.43 1.07
C LEU A 62 13.58 22.67 -0.07
N ILE A 63 12.31 22.96 -0.37
CA ILE A 63 11.49 22.25 -1.36
C ILE A 63 12.07 22.27 -2.77
N GLU A 64 12.80 23.32 -3.14
CA GLU A 64 13.36 23.41 -4.50
C GLU A 64 14.52 22.43 -4.72
N ASP A 65 15.48 22.34 -3.78
CA ASP A 65 16.60 21.40 -3.86
C ASP A 65 17.39 21.28 -2.53
N VAL A 66 17.28 20.12 -1.88
CA VAL A 66 17.94 19.77 -0.60
C VAL A 66 19.43 19.42 -0.78
N LEU A 67 19.97 19.44 -2.00
CA LEU A 67 21.36 19.05 -2.29
C LEU A 67 22.28 20.22 -2.67
N VAL A 68 21.75 21.45 -2.79
CA VAL A 68 22.48 22.62 -3.28
C VAL A 68 23.73 22.95 -2.44
N ALA A 69 23.62 22.97 -1.11
CA ALA A 69 24.74 23.29 -0.21
C ALA A 69 24.41 22.99 1.26
N ASN A 70 25.33 22.50 2.08
CA ASN A 70 25.17 22.45 3.55
C ASN A 70 26.34 23.22 4.20
N PRO A 71 26.12 24.42 4.78
CA PRO A 71 24.83 25.04 5.10
C PRO A 71 23.98 25.49 3.88
N HIS A 72 22.65 25.36 3.98
CA HIS A 72 21.71 25.81 2.95
C HIS A 72 21.32 27.27 3.14
N PRO A 73 21.02 28.00 2.06
CA PRO A 73 20.37 29.29 2.14
C PRO A 73 18.89 29.18 2.54
N ASP A 74 18.30 30.27 3.03
CA ASP A 74 16.84 30.42 3.05
C ASP A 74 16.28 30.80 1.68
N ARG A 75 14.96 30.78 1.50
CA ARG A 75 14.30 31.23 0.27
C ARG A 75 14.53 32.71 -0.07
N PHE A 76 15.05 33.48 0.88
CA PHE A 76 15.39 34.89 0.71
C PHE A 76 16.85 35.09 0.25
N GLY A 77 17.59 34.00 -0.01
CA GLY A 77 18.96 34.01 -0.53
C GLY A 77 20.03 34.27 0.52
N ARG A 78 19.70 34.16 1.81
CA ARG A 78 20.67 34.31 2.91
C ARG A 78 21.36 32.98 3.15
N ASN A 79 22.67 32.92 2.94
CA ASN A 79 23.45 31.71 3.14
C ASN A 79 23.63 31.38 4.63
N GLY A 80 23.76 30.09 4.96
CA GLY A 80 24.13 29.67 6.32
C GLY A 80 22.97 29.51 7.29
N ILE A 81 21.73 29.48 6.81
CA ILE A 81 20.53 29.46 7.66
C ILE A 81 20.20 28.05 8.15
N TRP A 82 20.20 27.07 7.25
CA TRP A 82 19.93 25.68 7.60
C TRP A 82 21.21 24.85 7.57
N SER A 83 21.39 23.98 8.55
CA SER A 83 22.55 23.08 8.59
C SER A 83 22.13 21.72 9.11
N PHE A 84 22.43 20.69 8.33
CA PHE A 84 22.16 19.31 8.70
C PHE A 84 23.40 18.67 9.27
N GLN A 85 23.27 18.06 10.45
CA GLN A 85 24.37 17.45 11.17
C GLN A 85 23.97 16.07 11.66
N GLU A 86 24.91 15.12 11.58
CA GLU A 86 24.76 13.80 12.17
C GLU A 86 25.30 13.84 13.60
N SER A 87 24.49 13.40 14.56
CA SER A 87 24.92 13.27 15.96
C SER A 87 25.70 11.96 16.11
N THR A 88 26.92 12.02 16.65
CA THR A 88 27.63 10.82 17.12
C THR A 88 27.19 10.54 18.56
N GLU A 89 27.11 9.26 18.93
CA GLU A 89 26.49 8.73 20.17
C GLU A 89 26.94 9.39 21.50
N ASN A 90 27.97 10.23 21.50
CA ASN A 90 28.50 10.93 22.67
C ASN A 90 28.34 12.45 22.60
N GLY A 91 27.11 12.97 22.49
CA GLY A 91 26.70 14.31 22.99
C GLY A 91 27.55 15.54 22.62
N GLY A 92 28.42 15.44 21.62
CA GLY A 92 29.32 16.52 21.19
C GLY A 92 28.74 17.18 19.95
N SER A 93 28.43 18.47 20.03
CA SER A 93 28.10 19.26 18.85
C SER A 93 29.31 19.27 17.91
N ALA A 94 29.24 18.58 16.78
CA ALA A 94 30.15 18.85 15.68
C ALA A 94 29.86 20.29 15.20
N GLN A 95 30.78 21.22 15.49
CA GLN A 95 30.71 22.56 14.91
C GLN A 95 30.65 22.42 13.38
N GLY A 96 29.93 23.35 12.74
CA GLY A 96 29.78 23.37 11.29
C GLY A 96 31.13 23.19 10.60
N GLY A 97 31.22 22.16 9.76
CA GLY A 97 32.42 21.80 9.02
C GLY A 97 33.04 20.49 9.47
N GLU A 98 32.43 19.36 9.08
CA GLU A 98 33.08 18.05 8.78
C GLU A 98 32.01 16.97 8.55
N GLY A 99 31.03 17.30 7.70
CA GLY A 99 30.01 16.34 7.27
C GLY A 99 30.64 15.17 6.50
N LEU A 100 29.93 14.04 6.46
CA LEU A 100 30.26 12.84 5.68
C LEU A 100 30.86 13.14 4.30
N ARG A 101 30.42 14.22 3.64
CA ARG A 101 30.98 14.74 2.40
C ARG A 101 32.48 15.11 2.48
N LYS A 102 32.92 15.84 3.52
CA LYS A 102 34.34 16.20 3.70
C LYS A 102 35.16 14.98 4.12
N ARG A 103 34.62 14.08 4.95
CA ARG A 103 35.27 12.79 5.29
C ARG A 103 35.39 11.87 4.07
N TRP A 104 34.38 11.83 3.22
CA TRP A 104 34.40 11.10 1.95
C TRP A 104 35.34 11.76 0.93
N GLN A 105 35.36 13.09 0.83
CA GLN A 105 36.32 13.84 0.01
C GLN A 105 37.76 13.72 0.54
N GLU A 106 37.97 13.63 1.86
CA GLU A 106 39.28 13.40 2.48
C GLU A 106 39.73 11.94 2.34
N GLU A 107 38.85 10.95 2.45
CA GLU A 107 39.18 9.54 2.19
C GLU A 107 39.44 9.28 0.70
N ILE A 108 38.67 9.90 -0.19
CA ILE A 108 38.97 9.89 -1.63
C ILE A 108 40.24 10.71 -1.93
N GLY A 109 40.48 11.80 -1.21
CA GLY A 109 41.72 12.58 -1.28
C GLY A 109 42.96 11.82 -0.78
N LYS A 110 42.81 10.92 0.21
CA LYS A 110 43.88 10.02 0.69
C LYS A 110 44.19 8.87 -0.27
N LEU A 111 43.23 8.51 -1.12
CA LEU A 111 43.43 7.57 -2.24
C LEU A 111 44.13 8.23 -3.44
N SER A 112 44.30 9.56 -3.41
CA SER A 112 45.11 10.29 -4.39
C SER A 112 46.59 10.00 -4.17
N LEU A 113 47.20 9.27 -5.11
CA LEU A 113 48.64 9.12 -5.17
C LEU A 113 49.28 10.51 -5.33
N GLU A 114 50.27 10.79 -4.49
CA GLU A 114 50.97 12.07 -4.42
C GLU A 114 51.33 12.63 -5.81
N GLY A 115 50.78 13.81 -6.08
CA GLY A 115 51.21 14.67 -7.19
C GLY A 115 50.22 14.73 -8.34
N GLN A 116 49.65 15.92 -8.51
CA GLN A 116 49.00 16.48 -9.71
C GLN A 116 47.45 16.48 -9.76
N GLY A 117 46.87 17.54 -9.18
CA GLY A 117 45.76 18.35 -9.73
C GLY A 117 44.38 17.73 -9.99
N GLU A 118 43.34 18.59 -10.00
CA GLU A 118 41.90 18.30 -10.12
C GLU A 118 41.42 17.36 -11.26
N ARG A 119 42.30 16.88 -12.15
CA ARG A 119 42.01 15.83 -13.15
C ARG A 119 42.11 14.39 -12.61
N THR A 120 42.50 14.21 -11.36
CA THR A 120 42.74 12.87 -10.76
C THR A 120 41.49 12.21 -10.20
N LEU A 121 40.44 12.97 -9.86
CA LEU A 121 39.18 12.39 -9.42
C LEU A 121 38.49 11.64 -10.56
N ASP A 122 38.42 12.25 -11.74
CA ASP A 122 37.85 11.66 -12.95
C ASP A 122 38.60 10.39 -13.36
N ILE A 123 39.94 10.41 -13.32
CA ILE A 123 40.79 9.24 -13.63
C ILE A 123 40.66 8.15 -12.55
N ALA A 124 40.43 8.52 -11.28
CA ALA A 124 40.24 7.57 -10.19
C ALA A 124 38.85 6.91 -10.25
N VAL A 125 37.82 7.68 -10.62
CA VAL A 125 36.48 7.18 -10.90
C VAL A 125 36.49 6.29 -12.14
N GLU A 126 37.17 6.69 -13.22
CA GLU A 126 37.38 5.85 -14.41
C GLU A 126 38.12 4.55 -14.08
N ARG A 127 39.18 4.58 -13.27
CA ARG A 127 39.87 3.35 -12.84
C ARG A 127 39.02 2.47 -11.92
N ALA A 128 38.18 3.07 -11.08
CA ALA A 128 37.24 2.33 -10.25
C ALA A 128 36.18 1.66 -11.14
N ALA A 129 35.61 2.39 -12.09
CA ALA A 129 34.68 1.87 -13.09
C ALA A 129 35.33 0.77 -13.95
N GLN A 130 36.59 0.94 -14.36
CA GLN A 130 37.35 -0.06 -15.12
C GLN A 130 37.60 -1.33 -14.28
N LYS A 131 38.01 -1.20 -13.02
CA LYS A 131 38.18 -2.36 -12.12
C LYS A 131 36.86 -3.05 -11.83
N ILE A 132 35.76 -2.30 -11.75
CA ILE A 132 34.43 -2.85 -11.59
C ILE A 132 34.00 -3.58 -12.88
N GLY A 133 34.29 -3.02 -14.05
CA GLY A 133 34.09 -3.68 -15.35
C GLY A 133 34.87 -4.98 -15.48
N GLU A 134 36.16 -4.97 -15.14
CA GLU A 134 37.02 -6.17 -15.11
C GLU A 134 36.49 -7.21 -14.10
N ALA A 135 35.99 -6.78 -12.94
CA ALA A 135 35.37 -7.66 -11.95
C ALA A 135 34.04 -8.25 -12.44
N LEU A 136 33.24 -7.48 -13.18
CA LEU A 136 31.99 -7.93 -13.80
C LEU A 136 32.22 -8.92 -14.96
N GLU A 137 33.24 -8.68 -15.79
CA GLU A 137 33.64 -9.63 -16.85
C GLU A 137 34.22 -10.92 -16.25
N ALA A 138 35.02 -10.81 -15.20
CA ALA A 138 35.49 -11.96 -14.43
C ALA A 138 34.31 -12.71 -13.79
N HIS A 139 33.28 -12.00 -13.30
CA HIS A 139 32.05 -12.59 -12.76
C HIS A 139 31.21 -13.30 -13.83
N ALA A 140 31.09 -12.73 -15.03
CA ALA A 140 30.40 -13.36 -16.16
C ALA A 140 31.08 -14.65 -16.63
N ALA A 141 32.39 -14.79 -16.39
CA ALA A 141 33.17 -15.99 -16.67
C ALA A 141 33.08 -17.07 -15.56
N LEU A 142 32.46 -16.78 -14.41
CA LEU A 142 32.22 -17.76 -13.33
C LEU A 142 31.06 -18.71 -13.68
N ASP A 143 31.05 -19.91 -13.09
CA ASP A 143 29.93 -20.83 -13.24
C ASP A 143 28.67 -20.37 -12.48
N ALA A 144 27.51 -20.90 -12.85
CA ALA A 144 26.21 -20.49 -12.30
C ALA A 144 26.10 -20.68 -10.77
N THR A 145 26.90 -21.55 -10.18
CA THR A 145 26.92 -21.82 -8.74
C THR A 145 27.69 -20.72 -8.00
N ALA A 146 28.81 -20.29 -8.57
CA ALA A 146 29.62 -19.18 -8.05
C ALA A 146 28.94 -17.81 -8.25
N GLN A 147 28.22 -17.61 -9.36
CA GLN A 147 27.42 -16.40 -9.59
C GLN A 147 26.26 -16.27 -8.59
N ALA A 148 25.62 -17.39 -8.23
CA ALA A 148 24.56 -17.41 -7.21
C ALA A 148 25.09 -17.06 -5.80
N ALA A 149 26.33 -17.46 -5.47
CA ALA A 149 26.94 -17.16 -4.17
C ALA A 149 27.30 -15.67 -4.01
N ILE A 150 27.56 -14.95 -5.11
CA ILE A 150 27.89 -13.51 -5.12
C ILE A 150 26.61 -12.66 -5.18
N ALA A 151 25.49 -13.22 -5.67
CA ALA A 151 24.22 -12.52 -5.74
C ALA A 151 23.67 -12.08 -4.36
N ASP A 152 24.03 -12.80 -3.30
CA ASP A 152 23.67 -12.54 -1.90
C ASP A 152 24.77 -11.79 -1.12
N ASP A 153 25.89 -11.43 -1.77
CA ASP A 153 26.94 -10.64 -1.12
C ASP A 153 26.42 -9.22 -0.80
N PRO A 154 26.50 -8.76 0.46
CA PRO A 154 25.95 -7.47 0.87
C PRO A 154 26.51 -6.28 0.08
N ILE A 155 27.76 -6.35 -0.38
CA ILE A 155 28.41 -5.29 -1.15
C ILE A 155 27.91 -5.32 -2.60
N ALA A 156 27.74 -6.51 -3.18
CA ALA A 156 27.18 -6.68 -4.53
C ALA A 156 25.70 -6.25 -4.61
N VAL A 157 24.91 -6.51 -3.57
CA VAL A 157 23.51 -6.05 -3.46
C VAL A 157 23.48 -4.52 -3.31
N ALA A 158 24.26 -3.96 -2.38
CA ALA A 158 24.32 -2.51 -2.18
C ALA A 158 24.77 -1.76 -3.45
N TYR A 159 25.77 -2.30 -4.17
CA TYR A 159 26.23 -1.74 -5.44
C TYR A 159 25.13 -1.77 -6.51
N ARG A 160 24.44 -2.91 -6.67
CA ARG A 160 23.33 -3.06 -7.62
C ARG A 160 22.20 -2.08 -7.33
N ASP A 161 21.84 -1.92 -6.06
CA ASP A 161 20.80 -0.99 -5.64
C ASP A 161 21.22 0.47 -5.91
N LEU A 162 22.50 0.81 -5.67
CA LEU A 162 23.07 2.14 -5.90
C LEU A 162 23.10 2.56 -7.38
N VAL A 163 23.36 1.63 -8.30
CA VAL A 163 23.42 1.90 -9.75
C VAL A 163 22.11 1.60 -10.48
N SER A 164 21.09 1.11 -9.77
CA SER A 164 19.78 0.84 -10.35
C SER A 164 19.01 2.13 -10.69
N ASP A 165 18.04 2.00 -11.59
CA ASP A 165 17.04 3.01 -11.90
C ASP A 165 16.13 3.38 -10.71
N LYS A 166 16.16 2.56 -9.65
CA LYS A 166 15.43 2.75 -8.38
C LYS A 166 16.28 3.34 -7.26
N SER A 167 17.55 3.63 -7.54
CA SER A 167 18.46 4.23 -6.56
C SER A 167 17.92 5.58 -6.08
N PRO A 168 17.93 5.86 -4.75
CA PRO A 168 17.61 7.20 -4.24
C PRO A 168 18.67 8.24 -4.62
N PHE A 169 19.81 7.81 -5.19
CA PHE A 169 20.86 8.67 -5.71
C PHE A 169 20.81 8.63 -7.25
N PRO A 170 20.35 9.69 -7.92
CA PRO A 170 20.29 9.70 -9.38
C PRO A 170 21.71 9.65 -9.96
N PHE A 171 22.12 8.49 -10.45
CA PHE A 171 23.34 8.36 -11.22
C PHE A 171 23.07 8.89 -12.64
N GLN A 172 23.53 10.11 -12.93
CA GLN A 172 23.51 10.63 -14.29
C GLN A 172 24.71 10.06 -15.04
N PHE A 173 24.44 9.05 -15.86
CA PHE A 173 25.42 8.47 -16.77
C PHE A 173 25.55 9.34 -18.03
N ASP A 174 26.71 9.95 -18.28
CA ASP A 174 27.05 10.56 -19.57
C ASP A 174 27.85 9.54 -20.42
N PRO A 175 27.37 9.15 -21.61
CA PRO A 175 28.10 8.27 -22.52
C PRO A 175 29.50 8.79 -22.91
N GLN A 176 29.79 10.08 -22.71
CA GLN A 176 31.12 10.66 -22.90
C GLN A 176 32.13 10.22 -21.84
N ASP A 177 31.67 9.74 -20.69
CA ASP A 177 32.51 9.20 -19.60
C ASP A 177 32.95 7.76 -19.88
N LEU A 178 32.44 7.13 -20.94
CA LEU A 178 32.90 5.82 -21.40
C LEU A 178 34.21 5.92 -22.17
N SER A 179 35.03 4.87 -22.04
CA SER A 179 36.17 4.65 -22.92
C SER A 179 35.73 4.59 -24.39
N ASP A 180 36.62 4.89 -25.33
CA ASP A 180 36.31 4.86 -26.76
C ASP A 180 35.78 3.48 -27.22
N VAL A 181 36.28 2.40 -26.62
CA VAL A 181 35.84 1.02 -26.92
C VAL A 181 34.43 0.78 -26.38
N ASP A 182 34.15 1.21 -25.16
CA ASP A 182 32.85 1.02 -24.53
C ASP A 182 31.78 1.92 -25.14
N ARG A 183 32.15 3.10 -25.63
CA ARG A 183 31.23 4.01 -26.33
C ARG A 183 30.76 3.41 -27.65
N VAL A 184 31.66 2.81 -28.42
CA VAL A 184 31.29 2.07 -29.65
C VAL A 184 30.35 0.90 -29.32
N ARG A 185 30.59 0.19 -28.20
CA ARG A 185 29.71 -0.88 -27.73
C ARG A 185 28.34 -0.35 -27.29
N TRP A 186 28.30 0.76 -26.56
CA TRP A 186 27.09 1.42 -26.08
C TRP A 186 26.24 1.93 -27.26
N ASP A 187 26.86 2.57 -28.25
CA ASP A 187 26.20 2.99 -29.48
C ASP A 187 25.63 1.79 -30.24
N GLY A 188 26.39 0.67 -30.31
CA GLY A 188 25.93 -0.58 -30.91
C GLY A 188 24.69 -1.15 -30.21
N LEU A 189 24.72 -1.24 -28.88
CA LEU A 189 23.60 -1.74 -28.07
C LEU A 189 22.37 -0.83 -28.16
N ASN A 190 22.55 0.49 -28.22
CA ASN A 190 21.43 1.41 -28.42
C ASN A 190 20.82 1.31 -29.80
N ASN A 191 21.63 1.09 -30.84
CA ASN A 191 21.13 0.84 -32.18
C ASN A 191 20.34 -0.48 -32.23
N GLU A 192 20.83 -1.54 -31.59
CA GLU A 192 20.13 -2.82 -31.48
C GLU A 192 18.81 -2.67 -30.68
N LEU A 193 18.83 -1.92 -29.57
CA LEU A 193 17.65 -1.62 -28.79
C LEU A 193 16.60 -0.85 -29.60
N ALA A 194 17.04 0.17 -30.35
CA ALA A 194 16.17 0.95 -31.23
C ALA A 194 15.58 0.07 -32.36
N GLU A 195 16.37 -0.85 -32.91
CA GLU A 195 15.90 -1.82 -33.91
C GLU A 195 14.84 -2.77 -33.34
N LEU A 196 15.07 -3.31 -32.13
CA LEU A 196 14.11 -4.16 -31.43
C LEU A 196 12.82 -3.42 -31.05
N GLN A 197 12.93 -2.15 -30.67
CA GLN A 197 11.77 -1.29 -30.38
C GLN A 197 10.98 -0.95 -31.65
N SER A 198 11.65 -0.78 -32.79
CA SER A 198 11.01 -0.51 -34.08
C SER A 198 10.24 -1.71 -34.65
N HIS A 199 10.54 -2.92 -34.18
CA HIS A 199 9.81 -4.16 -34.48
C HIS A 199 9.05 -4.65 -33.24
N PRO A 200 7.98 -3.95 -32.80
CA PRO A 200 7.21 -4.38 -31.65
C PRO A 200 6.72 -5.80 -31.90
N ARG A 201 7.09 -6.72 -31.00
CA ARG A 201 6.61 -8.10 -31.07
C ARG A 201 5.08 -8.05 -31.16
N PRO A 202 4.45 -8.85 -32.04
CA PRO A 202 3.00 -8.93 -32.06
C PRO A 202 2.51 -9.23 -30.63
N PRO A 203 1.41 -8.61 -30.19
CA PRO A 203 0.89 -8.81 -28.85
C PRO A 203 0.73 -10.32 -28.64
N LEU A 204 1.39 -10.84 -27.60
CA LEU A 204 1.25 -12.24 -27.23
C LEU A 204 -0.24 -12.50 -27.03
N GLU A 205 -0.77 -13.56 -27.64
CA GLU A 205 -2.12 -14.00 -27.33
C GLU A 205 -2.14 -14.39 -25.85
N TYR A 206 -2.80 -13.57 -25.03
CA TYR A 206 -2.99 -13.84 -23.61
C TYR A 206 -4.46 -14.10 -23.32
N GLY A 207 -4.71 -15.01 -22.38
CA GLY A 207 -6.01 -15.23 -21.79
C GLY A 207 -6.00 -14.77 -20.34
N ASN A 208 -7.07 -14.11 -19.89
CA ASN A 208 -7.24 -13.81 -18.48
C ASN A 208 -7.64 -15.09 -17.74
N GLY A 209 -6.80 -15.54 -16.81
CA GLY A 209 -7.12 -16.59 -15.86
C GLY A 209 -7.61 -16.00 -14.54
N ILE A 210 -8.55 -16.67 -13.87
CA ILE A 210 -8.86 -16.37 -12.47
C ILE A 210 -8.06 -17.36 -11.64
N GLN A 211 -7.11 -16.84 -10.87
CA GLN A 211 -6.43 -17.61 -9.85
C GLN A 211 -6.94 -17.19 -8.48
N GLU A 212 -7.10 -18.17 -7.61
CA GLU A 212 -7.48 -17.96 -6.25
C GLU A 212 -6.22 -17.65 -5.41
N GLY A 213 -6.22 -16.54 -4.66
CA GLY A 213 -5.08 -16.12 -3.84
C GLY A 213 -4.59 -14.72 -4.22
N GLY A 214 -3.68 -14.15 -3.43
CA GLY A 214 -3.04 -12.88 -3.78
C GLY A 214 -1.96 -13.06 -4.84
N VAL A 215 -1.53 -11.92 -5.39
CA VAL A 215 -0.68 -11.85 -6.59
C VAL A 215 0.70 -12.47 -6.29
N PRO A 216 1.24 -13.32 -7.18
CA PRO A 216 2.62 -13.79 -7.06
C PRO A 216 3.60 -12.63 -6.88
N ASP A 217 4.66 -12.84 -6.11
CA ASP A 217 5.72 -11.86 -5.85
C ASP A 217 5.27 -10.57 -5.13
N THR A 218 4.12 -10.61 -4.44
CA THR A 218 3.67 -9.54 -3.52
C THR A 218 3.78 -9.99 -2.07
N GLU A 219 3.65 -9.06 -1.12
CA GLU A 219 3.58 -9.40 0.32
C GLU A 219 2.45 -10.40 0.66
N TYR A 220 1.43 -10.48 -0.19
CA TYR A 220 0.25 -11.31 -0.01
C TYR A 220 0.23 -12.50 -0.99
N VAL A 221 1.32 -13.25 -1.13
CA VAL A 221 1.35 -14.43 -2.03
C VAL A 221 0.35 -15.50 -1.56
N GLY A 222 -0.52 -15.94 -2.47
CA GLY A 222 -1.38 -17.10 -2.23
C GLY A 222 -2.45 -16.87 -1.16
N PHE A 223 -2.66 -17.86 -0.29
CA PHE A 223 -3.61 -17.76 0.82
C PHE A 223 -2.88 -17.72 2.15
N GLN A 224 -3.26 -16.76 2.99
CA GLN A 224 -2.68 -16.64 4.31
C GLN A 224 -3.71 -16.25 5.36
N ASP A 225 -3.46 -16.69 6.58
CA ASP A 225 -4.16 -16.20 7.74
C ASP A 225 -3.77 -14.74 7.99
N VAL A 226 -4.74 -13.96 8.49
CA VAL A 226 -4.59 -12.52 8.63
C VAL A 226 -4.31 -12.19 10.10
N ARG A 227 -3.34 -11.31 10.33
CA ARG A 227 -3.08 -10.78 11.68
C ARG A 227 -4.09 -9.69 12.04
N VAL A 228 -4.51 -9.65 13.31
CA VAL A 228 -5.44 -8.63 13.77
C VAL A 228 -4.79 -7.25 13.71
N HIS A 229 -5.38 -6.31 12.98
CA HIS A 229 -4.94 -4.91 13.00
C HIS A 229 -5.40 -4.24 14.30
N ILE A 230 -4.48 -4.04 15.25
CA ILE A 230 -4.81 -3.50 16.56
C ILE A 230 -5.27 -2.04 16.40
N ARG A 231 -6.55 -1.78 16.70
CA ARG A 231 -7.23 -0.49 16.48
C ARG A 231 -7.25 -0.07 15.00
N GLY A 232 -7.28 -1.04 14.07
CA GLY A 232 -7.37 -0.78 12.63
C GLY A 232 -6.07 -0.27 11.98
N ARG A 233 -4.96 -0.26 12.71
CA ARG A 233 -3.64 0.12 12.21
C ARG A 233 -2.97 -1.02 11.47
N TYR A 234 -2.62 -0.81 10.20
CA TYR A 234 -1.96 -1.80 9.35
C TYR A 234 -0.53 -2.11 9.82
N ASP A 235 0.14 -1.15 10.44
CA ASP A 235 1.51 -1.28 10.96
C ASP A 235 1.57 -1.89 12.36
N ARG A 236 0.43 -2.04 13.03
CA ARG A 236 0.33 -2.63 14.38
C ARG A 236 -0.45 -3.93 14.34
N LEU A 237 0.24 -4.98 13.93
CA LEU A 237 -0.29 -6.33 13.83
C LEU A 237 -0.28 -7.03 15.20
N GLY A 238 -1.39 -7.67 15.54
CA GLY A 238 -1.55 -8.56 16.68
C GLY A 238 -1.42 -10.02 16.29
N ASP A 239 -2.12 -10.88 17.03
CA ASP A 239 -2.10 -12.33 16.80
C ASP A 239 -2.64 -12.69 15.41
N SER A 240 -2.07 -13.75 14.83
CA SER A 240 -2.58 -14.34 13.60
C SER A 240 -3.91 -15.04 13.86
N VAL A 241 -4.91 -14.76 13.02
CA VAL A 241 -6.23 -15.38 13.11
C VAL A 241 -6.41 -16.32 11.94
N ALA A 242 -6.49 -17.62 12.27
CA ALA A 242 -6.84 -18.64 11.29
C ALA A 242 -8.15 -18.31 10.58
N ARG A 243 -8.15 -18.47 9.25
CA ARG A 243 -9.34 -18.30 8.41
C ARG A 243 -10.44 -19.25 8.87
N ARG A 244 -11.59 -18.67 9.22
CA ARG A 244 -12.74 -19.39 9.75
C ARG A 244 -13.99 -18.51 9.67
N PHE A 245 -15.17 -19.10 9.86
CA PHE A 245 -16.40 -18.31 10.01
C PHE A 245 -16.38 -17.56 11.35
N PRO A 246 -17.03 -16.38 11.46
CA PRO A 246 -17.09 -15.64 12.72
C PRO A 246 -17.54 -16.52 13.89
N VAL A 247 -16.65 -16.68 14.88
CA VAL A 247 -16.83 -17.57 16.05
C VAL A 247 -18.08 -17.21 16.84
N VAL A 248 -18.44 -15.93 16.89
CA VAL A 248 -19.66 -15.48 17.58
C VAL A 248 -20.94 -16.05 16.95
N LEU A 249 -20.90 -16.46 15.67
CA LEU A 249 -22.04 -17.02 14.94
C LEU A 249 -22.00 -18.54 14.90
N ALA A 250 -20.82 -19.14 14.66
CA ALA A 250 -20.68 -20.59 14.46
C ALA A 250 -20.18 -21.36 15.70
N GLY A 251 -19.72 -20.67 16.74
CA GLY A 251 -19.02 -21.30 17.86
C GLY A 251 -17.57 -21.68 17.55
N GLN A 252 -16.95 -22.41 18.48
CA GLN A 252 -15.56 -22.87 18.35
C GLN A 252 -15.45 -24.16 17.53
N ASP A 253 -16.48 -25.00 17.55
CA ASP A 253 -16.50 -26.31 16.88
C ASP A 253 -16.91 -26.17 15.40
N GLN A 254 -16.13 -25.41 14.63
CA GLN A 254 -16.35 -25.20 13.20
C GLN A 254 -15.30 -25.93 12.35
N PRO A 255 -15.66 -26.37 11.14
CA PRO A 255 -14.72 -27.02 10.22
C PRO A 255 -13.53 -26.09 9.92
N THR A 256 -12.32 -26.66 9.92
CA THR A 256 -11.12 -25.91 9.58
C THR A 256 -11.01 -25.76 8.06
N ILE A 257 -10.48 -24.62 7.61
CA ILE A 257 -10.22 -24.36 6.19
C ILE A 257 -8.79 -24.85 5.90
N GLU A 258 -8.68 -26.06 5.36
CA GLU A 258 -7.38 -26.70 5.11
C GLU A 258 -6.76 -26.26 3.77
N GLU A 259 -7.59 -26.09 2.73
CA GLU A 259 -7.16 -25.77 1.37
C GLU A 259 -7.88 -24.53 0.82
N GLY A 260 -7.25 -23.84 -0.12
CA GLY A 260 -7.85 -22.70 -0.82
C GLY A 260 -8.00 -21.46 0.06
N SER A 261 -8.81 -20.49 -0.38
CA SER A 261 -9.01 -19.23 0.36
C SER A 261 -10.00 -19.33 1.53
N GLY A 262 -10.86 -20.34 1.56
CA GLY A 262 -12.03 -20.38 2.42
C GLY A 262 -13.33 -19.86 1.79
N ARG A 263 -13.27 -19.30 0.57
CA ARG A 263 -14.47 -18.76 -0.11
C ARG A 263 -15.46 -19.85 -0.50
N ALA A 264 -14.99 -21.02 -0.92
CA ALA A 264 -15.84 -22.14 -1.28
C ALA A 264 -16.60 -22.66 -0.05
N GLU A 265 -15.91 -22.76 1.08
CA GLU A 265 -16.45 -23.12 2.40
C GLU A 265 -17.50 -22.10 2.82
N LEU A 266 -17.19 -20.80 2.74
CA LEU A 266 -18.14 -19.72 3.02
C LEU A 266 -19.38 -19.83 2.13
N ALA A 267 -19.21 -20.07 0.83
CA ALA A 267 -20.34 -20.25 -0.09
C ALA A 267 -21.22 -21.44 0.28
N ARG A 268 -20.62 -22.56 0.71
CA ARG A 268 -21.35 -23.75 1.21
C ARG A 268 -22.07 -23.47 2.53
N TRP A 269 -21.46 -22.72 3.45
CA TRP A 269 -22.10 -22.37 4.72
C TRP A 269 -23.26 -21.41 4.53
N VAL A 270 -23.10 -20.39 3.68
CA VAL A 270 -24.16 -19.42 3.37
C VAL A 270 -25.32 -20.11 2.65
N SER A 271 -25.03 -21.01 1.71
CA SER A 271 -26.06 -21.76 0.96
C SER A 271 -26.52 -23.06 1.64
N SER A 272 -26.11 -23.31 2.89
CA SER A 272 -26.52 -24.51 3.63
C SER A 272 -28.03 -24.56 3.83
N ALA A 273 -28.64 -25.75 3.70
CA ALA A 273 -30.04 -25.98 4.02
C ALA A 273 -30.36 -25.72 5.51
N SER A 274 -29.35 -25.79 6.40
CA SER A 274 -29.50 -25.42 7.81
C SER A 274 -29.56 -23.90 8.04
N ASN A 275 -29.24 -23.08 7.02
CA ASN A 275 -29.36 -21.64 7.07
C ASN A 275 -30.67 -21.17 6.38
N PRO A 276 -31.74 -20.89 7.14
CA PRO A 276 -33.03 -20.52 6.55
C PRO A 276 -33.03 -19.12 5.92
N LEU A 277 -32.07 -18.25 6.26
CA LEU A 277 -32.08 -16.86 5.79
C LEU A 277 -31.82 -16.76 4.29
N THR A 278 -30.89 -17.55 3.76
CA THR A 278 -30.53 -17.48 2.33
C THR A 278 -31.70 -17.81 1.42
N ALA A 279 -32.45 -18.88 1.75
CA ALA A 279 -33.65 -19.23 1.01
C ALA A 279 -34.74 -18.16 1.14
N ARG A 280 -35.00 -17.65 2.35
CA ARG A 280 -36.00 -16.59 2.60
C ARG A 280 -35.67 -15.31 1.82
N VAL A 281 -34.41 -14.87 1.84
CA VAL A 281 -33.96 -13.67 1.12
C VAL A 281 -34.16 -13.83 -0.38
N LEU A 282 -33.74 -14.97 -0.95
CA LEU A 282 -33.86 -15.21 -2.38
C LEU A 282 -35.34 -15.29 -2.81
N VAL A 283 -36.15 -16.05 -2.08
CA VAL A 283 -37.59 -16.15 -2.33
C VAL A 283 -38.25 -14.78 -2.29
N ASN A 284 -37.93 -13.95 -1.30
CA ASN A 284 -38.49 -12.61 -1.20
C ASN A 284 -38.08 -11.71 -2.37
N ARG A 285 -36.83 -11.83 -2.86
CA ARG A 285 -36.38 -11.08 -4.05
C ARG A 285 -37.12 -11.55 -5.30
N VAL A 286 -37.25 -12.85 -5.49
CA VAL A 286 -38.01 -13.39 -6.63
C VAL A 286 -39.47 -12.95 -6.56
N TRP A 287 -40.08 -13.01 -5.38
CA TRP A 287 -41.43 -12.50 -5.14
C TRP A 287 -41.55 -11.02 -5.49
N GLN A 288 -40.64 -10.19 -4.98
CA GLN A 288 -40.60 -8.76 -5.26
C GLN A 288 -40.52 -8.46 -6.76
N HIS A 289 -39.78 -9.26 -7.54
CA HIS A 289 -39.73 -9.08 -8.99
C HIS A 289 -41.05 -9.39 -9.71
N HIS A 290 -41.94 -10.21 -9.15
CA HIS A 290 -43.27 -10.50 -9.74
C HIS A 290 -44.36 -9.56 -9.26
N PHE A 291 -44.33 -9.19 -7.98
CA PHE A 291 -45.38 -8.41 -7.31
C PHE A 291 -45.01 -6.93 -7.11
N GLY A 292 -43.81 -6.50 -7.52
CA GLY A 292 -43.26 -5.15 -7.29
C GLY A 292 -42.74 -4.94 -5.87
N GLU A 293 -43.47 -5.46 -4.88
CA GLU A 293 -43.15 -5.42 -3.45
C GLU A 293 -42.80 -6.80 -2.91
N GLY A 294 -41.83 -6.85 -2.00
CA GLY A 294 -41.48 -8.08 -1.29
C GLY A 294 -42.47 -8.40 -0.16
N ILE A 295 -42.58 -9.68 0.22
CA ILE A 295 -43.27 -10.10 1.47
C ILE A 295 -42.63 -9.39 2.68
N VAL A 296 -41.30 -9.22 2.63
CA VAL A 296 -40.53 -8.27 3.43
C VAL A 296 -40.15 -7.12 2.51
N ARG A 297 -40.69 -5.92 2.76
CA ARG A 297 -40.45 -4.72 1.94
C ARG A 297 -39.04 -4.15 2.03
N THR A 298 -38.25 -4.65 2.98
CA THR A 298 -36.83 -4.28 3.16
C THR A 298 -35.91 -5.42 2.68
N PRO A 299 -35.74 -5.63 1.36
CA PRO A 299 -35.02 -6.79 0.81
C PRO A 299 -33.54 -6.83 1.19
N ALA A 300 -32.96 -5.70 1.59
CA ALA A 300 -31.57 -5.58 2.05
C ALA A 300 -31.39 -5.87 3.55
N ASN A 301 -32.45 -5.84 4.35
CA ASN A 301 -32.38 -5.94 5.80
C ASN A 301 -33.30 -7.06 6.32
N PHE A 302 -32.85 -8.31 6.20
CA PHE A 302 -33.56 -9.44 6.81
C PHE A 302 -33.14 -9.59 8.29
N GLY A 303 -34.02 -9.21 9.22
CA GLY A 303 -33.76 -9.38 10.66
C GLY A 303 -34.36 -8.27 11.52
N LYS A 304 -33.74 -7.98 12.67
CA LYS A 304 -34.26 -7.01 13.66
C LYS A 304 -34.35 -5.57 13.15
N LEU A 305 -33.49 -5.20 12.20
CA LEU A 305 -33.48 -3.87 11.58
C LEU A 305 -34.40 -3.77 10.35
N GLY A 306 -34.96 -4.90 9.91
CA GLY A 306 -35.90 -4.97 8.81
C GLY A 306 -37.35 -4.83 9.25
N GLU A 307 -38.20 -4.65 8.25
CA GLU A 307 -39.64 -4.82 8.43
C GLU A 307 -40.00 -6.28 8.67
N LYS A 308 -41.09 -6.51 9.41
CA LYS A 308 -41.62 -7.86 9.58
C LYS A 308 -42.28 -8.32 8.29
N PRO A 309 -42.18 -9.62 7.94
CA PRO A 309 -42.91 -10.17 6.80
C PRO A 309 -44.42 -9.97 6.98
N THR A 310 -45.10 -9.54 5.92
CA THR A 310 -46.57 -9.45 5.92
C THR A 310 -47.21 -10.82 6.07
N HIS A 311 -46.63 -11.83 5.42
CA HIS A 311 -47.10 -13.22 5.44
C HIS A 311 -45.95 -14.16 5.83
N PRO A 312 -45.63 -14.30 7.14
CA PRO A 312 -44.50 -15.10 7.61
C PRO A 312 -44.60 -16.58 7.21
N ASP A 313 -45.79 -17.18 7.36
CA ASP A 313 -45.99 -18.59 7.07
C ASP A 313 -45.83 -18.90 5.57
N LEU A 314 -46.27 -17.98 4.71
CA LEU A 314 -46.09 -18.09 3.26
C LEU A 314 -44.60 -18.04 2.88
N LEU A 315 -43.87 -17.08 3.44
CA LEU A 315 -42.43 -16.94 3.21
C LEU A 315 -41.68 -18.19 3.67
N ASP A 316 -42.03 -18.72 4.84
CA ASP A 316 -41.42 -19.94 5.38
C ASP A 316 -41.74 -21.18 4.55
N TRP A 317 -42.98 -21.29 4.08
CA TRP A 317 -43.38 -22.36 3.19
C TRP A 317 -42.64 -22.30 1.85
N LEU A 318 -42.60 -21.14 1.19
CA LEU A 318 -41.87 -20.95 -0.07
C LEU A 318 -40.36 -21.18 0.09
N ALA A 319 -39.77 -20.76 1.21
CA ALA A 319 -38.35 -20.98 1.48
C ALA A 319 -38.01 -22.46 1.66
N ARG A 320 -38.83 -23.23 2.39
CA ARG A 320 -38.66 -24.68 2.53
C ARG A 320 -38.83 -25.38 1.19
N ASP A 321 -39.90 -25.05 0.47
CA ASP A 321 -40.20 -25.62 -0.84
C ASP A 321 -39.06 -25.35 -1.85
N PHE A 322 -38.45 -24.16 -1.79
CA PHE A 322 -37.31 -23.82 -2.61
C PHE A 322 -36.08 -24.69 -2.32
N ILE A 323 -35.79 -24.94 -1.03
CA ILE A 323 -34.71 -25.86 -0.61
C ILE A 323 -35.02 -27.29 -1.08
N ASP A 324 -36.23 -27.78 -0.83
CA ASP A 324 -36.67 -29.14 -1.18
C ASP A 324 -36.67 -29.40 -2.70
N SER A 325 -36.89 -28.35 -3.49
CA SER A 325 -36.80 -28.39 -4.96
C SER A 325 -35.37 -28.42 -5.52
N GLY A 326 -34.35 -28.45 -4.63
CA GLY A 326 -32.94 -28.41 -5.02
C GLY A 326 -32.50 -27.02 -5.47
N TRP A 327 -33.02 -25.96 -4.83
CA TRP A 327 -32.68 -24.55 -5.14
C TRP A 327 -33.03 -24.14 -6.58
N SER A 328 -34.06 -24.76 -7.18
CA SER A 328 -34.46 -24.50 -8.56
C SER A 328 -35.27 -23.20 -8.68
N ILE A 329 -34.60 -22.14 -9.16
CA ILE A 329 -35.25 -20.84 -9.43
C ILE A 329 -36.43 -21.00 -10.39
N LYS A 330 -36.31 -21.88 -11.39
CA LYS A 330 -37.39 -22.18 -12.34
C LYS A 330 -38.61 -22.82 -11.66
N ALA A 331 -38.40 -23.72 -10.70
CA ALA A 331 -39.50 -24.33 -9.95
C ALA A 331 -40.21 -23.28 -9.07
N LEU A 332 -39.45 -22.41 -8.41
CA LEU A 332 -39.97 -21.30 -7.63
C LEU A 332 -40.83 -20.34 -8.49
N HIS A 333 -40.32 -19.92 -9.65
CA HIS A 333 -41.10 -19.12 -10.60
C HIS A 333 -42.42 -19.79 -10.98
N ARG A 334 -42.37 -21.06 -11.38
CA ARG A 334 -43.58 -21.80 -11.74
C ARG A 334 -44.57 -21.84 -10.57
N ARG A 335 -44.10 -22.06 -9.33
CA ARG A 335 -44.95 -22.09 -8.14
C ARG A 335 -45.67 -20.76 -7.92
N ILE A 336 -44.95 -19.65 -8.06
CA ILE A 336 -45.50 -18.29 -7.92
C ILE A 336 -46.51 -17.99 -9.03
N LEU A 337 -46.16 -18.23 -10.29
CA LEU A 337 -47.01 -17.91 -11.45
C LEU A 337 -48.29 -18.76 -11.53
N LEU A 338 -48.27 -19.96 -10.91
CA LEU A 338 -49.45 -20.83 -10.80
C LEU A 338 -50.25 -20.60 -9.52
N SER A 339 -49.84 -19.68 -8.64
CA SER A 339 -50.59 -19.36 -7.43
C SER A 339 -51.87 -18.61 -7.78
N SER A 340 -52.92 -18.81 -6.97
CA SER A 340 -54.15 -18.02 -7.10
C SER A 340 -53.85 -16.53 -6.96
N THR A 341 -52.93 -16.15 -6.06
CA THR A 341 -52.49 -14.76 -5.83
C THR A 341 -51.95 -14.10 -7.09
N TYR A 342 -51.09 -14.77 -7.86
CA TYR A 342 -50.57 -14.21 -9.11
C TYR A 342 -51.63 -14.14 -10.22
N GLN A 343 -52.62 -15.04 -10.17
CA GLN A 343 -53.70 -15.12 -11.17
C GLN A 343 -54.94 -14.30 -10.81
N GLN A 344 -54.88 -13.50 -9.74
CA GLN A 344 -55.97 -12.60 -9.37
C GLN A 344 -56.17 -11.52 -10.42
N SER A 345 -57.35 -10.91 -10.43
CA SER A 345 -57.64 -9.75 -11.27
C SER A 345 -56.82 -8.54 -10.81
N SER A 346 -56.36 -7.73 -11.76
CA SER A 346 -55.69 -6.46 -11.47
C SER A 346 -56.66 -5.34 -11.09
N GLN A 347 -57.97 -5.58 -11.15
CA GLN A 347 -58.98 -4.59 -10.80
C GLN A 347 -59.31 -4.67 -9.29
N PRO A 348 -58.93 -3.67 -8.48
CA PRO A 348 -59.29 -3.63 -7.07
C PRO A 348 -60.78 -3.32 -6.88
N SER A 349 -61.39 -3.95 -5.87
CA SER A 349 -62.72 -3.55 -5.38
C SER A 349 -62.64 -2.27 -4.53
N GLU A 350 -63.73 -1.51 -4.44
CA GLU A 350 -63.79 -0.30 -3.61
C GLU A 350 -63.40 -0.58 -2.14
N LEU A 351 -63.86 -1.72 -1.59
CA LEU A 351 -63.52 -2.15 -0.24
C LEU A 351 -62.02 -2.44 -0.06
N ALA A 352 -61.36 -2.98 -1.10
CA ALA A 352 -59.93 -3.26 -1.06
C ALA A 352 -59.10 -1.97 -1.04
N ILE A 353 -59.51 -0.96 -1.82
CA ILE A 353 -58.86 0.36 -1.83
C ILE A 353 -59.02 1.04 -0.47
N GLU A 354 -60.17 0.91 0.17
CA GLU A 354 -60.43 1.52 1.47
C GLU A 354 -59.68 0.82 2.62
N THR A 355 -59.59 -0.52 2.57
CA THR A 355 -59.01 -1.32 3.67
C THR A 355 -57.48 -1.46 3.58
N ASP A 356 -56.94 -1.58 2.36
CA ASP A 356 -55.50 -1.76 2.11
C ASP A 356 -55.06 -1.02 0.83
N PRO A 357 -54.91 0.32 0.89
CA PRO A 357 -54.55 1.14 -0.26
C PRO A 357 -53.19 0.76 -0.86
N ASP A 358 -52.30 0.22 -0.04
CA ASP A 358 -50.93 -0.19 -0.42
C ASP A 358 -50.87 -1.63 -0.97
N ASN A 359 -52.00 -2.33 -1.06
CA ASN A 359 -52.12 -3.74 -1.47
C ASN A 359 -51.14 -4.68 -0.73
N ARG A 360 -50.89 -4.43 0.56
CA ARG A 360 -50.00 -5.24 1.42
C ARG A 360 -50.47 -6.69 1.57
N TRP A 361 -51.78 -6.91 1.47
CA TRP A 361 -52.45 -8.21 1.64
C TRP A 361 -52.74 -8.90 0.30
N LEU A 362 -52.29 -8.32 -0.82
CA LEU A 362 -52.33 -8.92 -2.16
C LEU A 362 -53.74 -9.33 -2.59
N SER A 363 -54.68 -8.38 -2.53
CA SER A 363 -56.09 -8.60 -2.86
C SER A 363 -56.40 -8.47 -4.36
N HIS A 364 -55.42 -8.02 -5.15
CA HIS A 364 -55.47 -7.83 -6.61
C HIS A 364 -54.04 -7.86 -7.16
N GLN A 365 -53.86 -8.24 -8.43
CA GLN A 365 -52.53 -8.40 -9.06
C GLN A 365 -52.47 -7.98 -10.52
#